data_AF-A0A291G8K4-F1
#
_entry.id   AF-A0A291G8K4-F1
#
_cell.length_a   1.000
_cell.length_b   1.000
_cell.length_c   1.000
_cell.angle_alpha   90.00
_cell.angle_beta   90.00
_cell.angle_gamma   90.00
#
_symmetry.space_group_name_H-M   'P 1'
#
loop_
_entity.id
_entity.type
_entity.pdbx_description
1 polymer ?
#
loop_
_entity_poly.entity_id
_entity_poly.type
_entity_poly.pdbx_seq_one_letter_code
_entity_poly.pdbx_strand_id
1 'polypeptide(L)'
;MAQRHPYPNLPEVDQALDPGGLIRESYRIEGLGLPEARSIFLDWAIKTDPELAPQIAIRRLLALYAPLGGPEHPMTVVLTEGLGKLSGPGGRRGGSRARRG
;
A
#
# COMPACT_ATOMS: atom_id res chain seq x y z
N MET A 1 -8.46 -9.91 -26.42
CA MET A 1 -8.80 -10.65 -25.18
C MET A 1 -8.81 -9.64 -24.04
N ALA A 2 -9.97 -9.34 -23.45
CA ALA A 2 -10.04 -8.41 -22.34
C ALA A 2 -9.44 -9.08 -21.09
N GLN A 3 -8.37 -8.51 -20.54
CA GLN A 3 -7.72 -8.99 -19.32
C GLN A 3 -8.75 -8.91 -18.19
N ARG A 4 -9.27 -10.06 -17.74
CA ARG A 4 -10.34 -10.13 -16.73
C ARG A 4 -9.73 -9.78 -15.37
N HIS A 5 -9.88 -8.53 -14.96
CA HIS A 5 -9.35 -8.07 -13.69
C HIS A 5 -10.20 -8.60 -12.53
N PRO A 6 -9.58 -8.99 -11.40
CA PRO A 6 -10.31 -9.50 -10.24
C PRO A 6 -11.31 -8.48 -9.68
N TYR A 7 -10.99 -7.17 -9.75
CA TYR A 7 -11.88 -6.08 -9.33
C TYR A 7 -11.95 -4.96 -10.38
N PRO A 8 -12.90 -5.03 -11.34
CA PRO A 8 -12.95 -4.07 -12.45
C PRO A 8 -13.41 -2.66 -12.04
N ASN A 9 -14.12 -2.53 -10.90
CA ASN A 9 -14.75 -1.28 -10.45
C ASN A 9 -14.22 -0.80 -9.09
N LEU A 10 -12.89 -0.72 -8.94
CA LEU A 10 -12.29 -0.16 -7.72
C LEU A 10 -12.52 1.36 -7.67
N PRO A 11 -12.93 1.91 -6.50
CA PRO A 11 -13.11 3.34 -6.34
C PRO A 11 -11.80 4.08 -6.57
N GLU A 12 -11.88 5.22 -7.27
CA GLU A 12 -10.78 6.16 -7.37
C GLU A 12 -10.61 6.91 -6.04
N VAL A 13 -9.38 7.29 -5.75
CA VAL A 13 -8.99 8.03 -4.54
C VAL A 13 -8.14 9.22 -4.93
N ASP A 14 -8.06 10.19 -4.02
CA ASP A 14 -7.17 11.33 -4.17
C ASP A 14 -5.71 10.87 -4.37
N GLN A 15 -5.00 11.53 -5.29
CA GLN A 15 -3.57 11.34 -5.53
C GLN A 15 -2.74 11.56 -4.26
N ALA A 16 -3.21 12.38 -3.31
CA ALA A 16 -2.57 12.52 -2.01
C ALA A 16 -2.59 11.21 -1.20
N LEU A 17 -3.63 10.37 -1.35
CA LEU A 17 -3.78 9.10 -0.63
C LEU A 17 -3.09 7.93 -1.37
N ASP A 18 -3.20 7.89 -2.69
CA ASP A 18 -2.58 6.87 -3.53
C ASP A 18 -1.89 7.48 -4.77
N PRO A 19 -0.69 8.05 -4.60
CA PRO A 19 0.03 8.68 -5.70
C PRO A 19 0.28 7.69 -6.85
N GLY A 20 -0.28 8.00 -8.02
CA GLY A 20 -0.21 7.14 -9.20
C GLY A 20 -1.06 5.86 -9.12
N GLY A 21 -1.97 5.75 -8.15
CA GLY A 21 -2.88 4.60 -8.02
C GLY A 21 -2.20 3.27 -7.71
N LEU A 22 -1.00 3.28 -7.11
CA LEU A 22 -0.19 2.08 -6.89
C LEU A 22 -0.91 1.05 -6.03
N ILE A 23 -1.55 1.50 -4.96
CA ILE A 23 -2.29 0.60 -4.07
C ILE A 23 -3.53 0.10 -4.78
N ARG A 24 -4.30 0.95 -5.46
CA ARG A 24 -5.45 0.55 -6.27
C ARG A 24 -5.10 -0.50 -7.31
N GLU A 25 -4.05 -0.26 -8.11
CA GLU A 25 -3.65 -1.19 -9.17
C GLU A 25 -3.15 -2.52 -8.61
N SER A 26 -2.57 -2.55 -7.41
CA SER A 26 -2.17 -3.82 -6.79
C SER A 26 -3.35 -4.78 -6.57
N TYR A 27 -4.55 -4.27 -6.23
CA TYR A 27 -5.74 -5.11 -6.10
C TYR A 27 -6.19 -5.69 -7.45
N ARG A 28 -5.80 -5.07 -8.57
CA ARG A 28 -6.13 -5.51 -9.93
C ARG A 28 -5.16 -6.57 -10.47
N ILE A 29 -4.02 -6.78 -9.82
CA ILE A 29 -3.02 -7.77 -10.26
C ILE A 29 -3.48 -9.17 -9.87
N GLU A 30 -3.77 -9.99 -10.87
CA GLU A 30 -4.05 -11.41 -10.68
C GLU A 30 -2.78 -12.14 -10.21
N GLY A 31 -2.91 -13.00 -9.18
CA GLY A 31 -1.78 -13.77 -8.66
C GLY A 31 -0.72 -12.94 -7.93
N LEU A 32 -1.05 -11.73 -7.47
CA LEU A 32 -0.13 -10.92 -6.66
C LEU A 32 0.37 -11.72 -5.45
N GLY A 33 1.68 -11.75 -5.24
CA GLY A 33 2.30 -12.33 -4.05
C GLY A 33 2.59 -11.27 -2.97
N LEU A 34 2.88 -11.75 -1.75
CA LEU A 34 3.31 -10.87 -0.65
C LEU A 34 4.61 -10.11 -0.94
N PRO A 35 5.64 -10.69 -1.58
CA PRO A 35 6.86 -9.95 -1.93
C PRO A 35 6.58 -8.78 -2.87
N GLU A 36 5.77 -8.99 -3.90
CA GLU A 36 5.40 -7.98 -4.88
C GLU A 36 4.55 -6.87 -4.23
N ALA A 37 3.58 -7.26 -3.40
CA ALA A 37 2.76 -6.32 -2.64
C ALA A 37 3.62 -5.42 -1.72
N ARG A 38 4.66 -5.97 -1.08
CA ARG A 38 5.58 -5.19 -0.24
C ARG A 38 6.41 -4.20 -1.07
N SER A 39 6.86 -4.59 -2.26
CA SER A 39 7.58 -3.69 -3.17
C SER A 39 6.70 -2.54 -3.63
N ILE A 40 5.46 -2.81 -4.05
CA ILE A 40 4.49 -1.78 -4.44
C ILE A 40 4.19 -0.84 -3.27
N PHE A 41 3.99 -1.38 -2.06
CA PHE A 41 3.78 -0.58 -0.87
C PHE A 41 4.97 0.33 -0.53
N LEU A 42 6.20 -0.14 -0.72
CA LEU A 42 7.40 0.68 -0.52
C LEU A 42 7.45 1.84 -1.53
N ASP A 43 7.18 1.58 -2.81
CA ASP A 43 7.13 2.61 -3.85
C ASP A 43 6.04 3.65 -3.57
N TRP A 44 4.88 3.20 -3.08
CA TRP A 44 3.80 4.07 -2.60
C TRP A 44 4.27 4.94 -1.43
N ALA A 45 4.92 4.35 -0.42
CA ALA A 45 5.38 5.08 0.75
C ALA A 45 6.45 6.14 0.42
N ILE A 46 7.26 5.91 -0.62
CA ILE A 46 8.25 6.88 -1.12
C ILE A 46 7.57 8.09 -1.79
N LYS A 47 6.45 7.85 -2.48
CA LYS A 47 5.71 8.89 -3.23
C LYS A 47 4.66 9.62 -2.41
N THR A 48 4.28 9.07 -1.26
CA THR A 48 3.28 9.67 -0.37
C THR A 48 3.83 10.98 0.19
N ASP A 49 2.97 12.00 0.25
CA ASP A 49 3.31 13.31 0.82
C ASP A 49 3.79 13.13 2.28
N PRO A 50 5.00 13.60 2.65
CA PRO A 50 5.49 13.51 4.01
C PRO A 50 4.67 14.33 5.02
N GLU A 51 3.91 15.35 4.59
CA GLU A 51 3.00 16.11 5.44
C GLU A 51 1.70 15.33 5.74
N LEU A 52 1.32 14.41 4.86
CA LEU A 52 0.22 13.48 5.11
C LEU A 52 0.70 12.37 6.03
N ALA A 53 0.14 12.29 7.24
CA ALA A 53 0.40 11.19 8.17
C ALA A 53 0.08 9.84 7.46
N PRO A 54 1.07 8.96 7.20
CA PRO A 54 0.85 7.75 6.38
C PRO A 54 -0.21 6.80 6.95
N GLN A 55 -0.43 6.85 8.27
CA GLN A 55 -1.47 6.09 8.94
C GLN A 55 -2.87 6.50 8.48
N ILE A 56 -3.09 7.79 8.17
CA ILE A 56 -4.36 8.29 7.65
C ILE A 56 -4.59 7.71 6.25
N ALA A 57 -3.58 7.76 5.39
CA ALA A 57 -3.68 7.20 4.04
C ALA A 57 -3.96 5.70 4.07
N ILE A 58 -3.19 4.93 4.85
CA ILE A 58 -3.38 3.48 5.00
C ILE A 58 -4.79 3.14 5.50
N ARG A 59 -5.31 3.85 6.50
CA ARG A 59 -6.67 3.62 7.02
C ARG A 59 -7.74 3.87 5.96
N ARG A 60 -7.59 4.94 5.17
CA ARG A 60 -8.54 5.25 4.08
C ARG A 60 -8.48 4.19 2.98
N LEU A 61 -7.29 3.75 2.58
CA LEU A 61 -7.11 2.72 1.56
C LEU A 61 -7.63 1.36 2.01
N LEU A 62 -7.40 0.97 3.28
CA LEU A 62 -8.00 -0.23 3.86
C LEU A 62 -9.52 -0.17 3.85
N ALA A 63 -10.12 0.94 4.26
CA ALA A 63 -11.58 1.10 4.28
C ALA A 63 -12.21 0.94 2.88
N LEU A 64 -11.50 1.35 1.83
CA LEU A 64 -12.00 1.30 0.46
C LEU A 64 -11.77 -0.04 -0.23
N TYR A 65 -10.57 -0.62 -0.07
CA TYR A 65 -10.15 -1.77 -0.88
C TYR A 65 -10.21 -3.10 -0.14
N ALA A 66 -10.05 -3.13 1.19
CA ALA A 66 -10.13 -4.38 1.95
C ALA A 66 -11.50 -5.09 1.84
N PRO A 67 -12.66 -4.39 1.79
CA PRO A 67 -13.95 -5.05 1.57
C PRO A 67 -14.08 -5.72 0.20
N LEU A 68 -13.27 -5.30 -0.79
CA LEU A 68 -13.30 -5.81 -2.15
C LEU A 68 -12.32 -6.97 -2.33
N GLY A 69 -11.09 -6.82 -1.83
CA GLY A 69 -10.05 -7.86 -1.90
C GLY A 69 -10.16 -8.94 -0.83
N GLY A 70 -10.81 -8.65 0.29
CA GLY A 70 -10.83 -9.50 1.48
C GLY A 70 -9.57 -9.36 2.34
N PRO A 71 -9.60 -9.89 3.59
CA PRO A 71 -8.50 -9.76 4.54
C PRO A 71 -7.24 -10.52 4.14
N GLU A 72 -7.36 -11.54 3.28
CA GLU A 72 -6.24 -12.37 2.81
C GLU A 72 -5.55 -11.80 1.57
N HIS A 73 -6.10 -10.76 0.94
CA HIS A 73 -5.46 -10.14 -0.21
C HIS A 73 -4.07 -9.61 0.17
N PRO A 74 -3.00 -9.91 -0.60
CA PRO A 74 -1.63 -9.56 -0.22
C PRO A 74 -1.45 -8.08 0.13
N MET A 75 -2.09 -7.17 -0.63
CA MET A 75 -2.02 -5.73 -0.32
C MET A 75 -2.79 -5.37 0.96
N THR A 76 -3.90 -6.05 1.26
CA THR A 76 -4.65 -5.82 2.51
C THR A 76 -3.82 -6.25 3.71
N VAL A 77 -3.10 -7.37 3.62
CA VAL A 77 -2.16 -7.84 4.64
C VAL A 77 -1.05 -6.81 4.84
N VAL A 78 -0.41 -6.35 3.75
CA VAL A 78 0.70 -5.38 3.81
C VAL A 78 0.27 -4.04 4.41
N LEU A 79 -0.90 -3.51 4.02
CA LEU A 79 -1.45 -2.27 4.60
C LEU A 79 -1.73 -2.42 6.09
N THR A 80 -2.29 -3.56 6.52
CA THR A 80 -2.56 -3.86 7.93
C THR A 80 -1.27 -3.93 8.74
N GLU A 81 -0.25 -4.64 8.24
CA GLU A 81 1.08 -4.67 8.86
C GLU A 81 1.73 -3.28 8.93
N GLY A 82 1.61 -2.49 7.86
CA GLY A 82 2.13 -1.13 7.78
C GLY A 82 1.51 -0.24 8.85
N LEU A 83 0.19 -0.32 9.03
CA LEU A 83 -0.53 0.42 10.07
C LEU A 83 -0.06 0.02 11.47
N GLY A 84 0.16 -1.28 11.71
CA GLY A 84 0.65 -1.81 12.99
C GLY A 84 2.08 -1.31 13.30
N LYS A 85 2.99 -1.37 12.34
CA LYS A 85 4.39 -0.91 12.50
C LYS A 85 4.47 0.59 12.77
N LEU A 86 3.60 1.38 12.13
CA LEU A 86 3.52 2.82 12.34
C LEU A 86 2.89 3.22 13.68
N SER A 87 2.18 2.30 14.34
CA SER A 87 1.54 2.54 15.65
C SER A 87 2.42 2.11 16.84
N GLY A 88 3.58 1.47 16.60
CA GLY A 88 4.55 1.08 17.63
C GLY A 88 5.58 2.17 17.96
N PRO A 89 6.47 1.97 18.95
CA PRO A 89 7.53 2.92 19.31
C PRO A 89 8.40 3.24 18.07
N GLY A 90 8.25 4.47 17.58
CA GLY A 90 8.65 4.88 16.24
C GLY A 90 10.16 4.94 16.05
N GLY A 91 10.74 3.90 15.46
CA GLY A 91 12.07 3.95 14.87
C GLY A 91 11.96 3.89 13.36
N ARG A 92 12.07 5.04 12.67
CA ARG A 92 12.44 5.05 11.26
C ARG A 92 13.79 4.33 11.18
N ARG A 93 13.82 3.08 10.74
CA ARG A 93 15.07 2.47 10.25
C ARG A 93 15.39 3.09 8.89
N GLY A 94 15.72 4.38 8.92
CA GLY A 94 16.29 5.08 7.79
C GLY A 94 17.66 4.48 7.50
N GLY A 95 17.86 4.05 6.26
CA GLY A 95 19.10 3.51 5.72
C GLY A 95 20.27 4.51 5.67
N SER A 96 20.58 5.19 6.78
CA SER A 96 21.71 6.12 6.87
C SER A 96 23.02 5.45 7.32
N ARG A 97 23.07 4.13 7.49
CA ARG A 97 24.25 3.43 8.04
C ARG A 97 25.06 2.59 7.06
N ALA A 98 24.72 2.59 5.76
CA ALA A 98 25.43 1.79 4.75
C ALA A 98 26.43 2.57 3.86
N ARG A 99 26.77 3.82 4.20
CA ARG A 99 27.76 4.63 3.45
C ARG A 99 28.89 5.21 4.31
N ARG A 100 29.48 4.37 5.16
CA ARG A 100 30.86 4.54 5.66
C ARG A 100 31.45 3.16 5.90
N GLY A 101 32.10 2.66 4.86
CA GLY A 101 33.00 1.52 4.82
C GLY A 101 33.88 1.72 3.61
#